data_AF-A0A1E7G2P9-F1
#
_entry.id   AF-A0A1E7G2P9-F1
#
_cell.length_a   1.000
_cell.length_b   1.000
_cell.length_c   1.000
_cell.angle_alpha   90.00
_cell.angle_beta   90.00
_cell.angle_gamma   90.00
#
_symmetry.space_group_name_H-M   'P 1'
#
loop_
_entity.id
_entity.type
_entity.pdbx_description
1 polymer ?
#
loop_
_entity_poly.entity_id
_entity_poly.type
_entity_poly.pdbx_seq_one_letter_code
_entity_poly.pdbx_strand_id
1 'polypeptide(L)' 'MKEIIAKVSPLSASEIKDDDKLSSIGVDSLSIVEIIVGLEEKFNIEFDDSELNSEQLSSIPEILKLVNESLDK' A
#
# COMPACT_ATOMS: atom_id res chain seq x y z
N MET A 1 5.16 0.09 -7.21
CA MET A 1 4.19 0.29 -6.13
C MET A 1 2.90 0.95 -6.63
N LYS A 2 2.96 2.13 -7.27
CA LYS A 2 1.78 2.79 -7.87
C LYS A 2 0.91 1.90 -8.74
N GLU A 3 1.52 0.99 -9.51
CA GLU A 3 0.77 0.01 -10.31
C GLU A 3 -0.06 -0.97 -9.47
N ILE A 4 0.40 -1.37 -8.28
CA ILE A 4 -0.38 -2.26 -7.40
C ILE A 4 -1.57 -1.47 -6.85
N ILE A 5 -1.34 -0.23 -6.44
CA ILE A 5 -2.36 0.63 -5.85
C ILE A 5 -3.41 1.02 -6.89
N ALA A 6 -3.00 1.31 -8.13
CA ALA A 6 -3.89 1.58 -9.25
C ALA A 6 -4.76 0.38 -9.67
N LYS A 7 -4.43 -0.86 -9.27
CA LYS A 7 -5.30 -2.03 -9.54
C LYS A 7 -6.54 -2.04 -8.67
N VAL A 8 -6.45 -1.48 -7.46
CA VAL A 8 -7.54 -1.46 -6.48
C VAL A 8 -8.14 -0.07 -6.29
N SER A 9 -7.49 0.96 -6.83
CA SER A 9 -7.99 2.33 -6.89
C SER A 9 -8.80 2.56 -8.18
N PRO A 10 -9.84 3.41 -8.15
CA PRO A 10 -10.50 3.91 -9.36
C PRO A 10 -9.61 4.81 -10.24
N LEU A 11 -8.44 5.24 -9.76
CA LEU A 11 -7.53 6.13 -10.49
C LEU A 11 -6.43 5.36 -11.21
N SER A 12 -5.94 5.95 -12.30
CA SER A 12 -4.77 5.40 -13.01
C SER A 12 -3.47 5.69 -12.26
N ALA A 13 -2.44 4.85 -12.43
CA ALA A 13 -1.14 5.02 -11.78
C ALA A 13 -0.48 6.39 -12.04
N SER A 14 -0.80 7.04 -13.16
CA SER A 14 -0.34 8.39 -13.51
C SER A 14 -1.04 9.51 -12.75
N GLU A 15 -2.23 9.26 -12.21
CA GLU A 15 -2.99 10.24 -11.44
C GLU A 15 -2.64 10.20 -9.94
N ILE A 16 -2.12 9.05 -9.47
CA ILE A 16 -1.71 8.84 -8.09
C ILE A 16 -0.38 9.55 -7.80
N LYS A 17 -0.39 10.44 -6.82
CA LYS A 17 0.79 11.12 -6.30
C LYS A 17 1.37 10.35 -5.11
N ASP A 18 2.66 10.52 -4.90
CA ASP A 18 3.40 9.82 -3.84
C ASP A 18 3.00 10.27 -2.43
N ASP A 19 2.33 11.41 -2.29
CA ASP A 19 1.88 11.98 -1.01
C ASP A 19 0.35 11.86 -0.81
N ASP A 20 -0.34 11.18 -1.74
CA ASP A 20 -1.79 11.03 -1.65
C ASP A 20 -2.20 10.13 -0.49
N LYS A 21 -3.34 10.47 0.11
CA LYS A 21 -4.04 9.59 1.04
C LYS A 21 -4.77 8.50 0.26
N LEU A 22 -4.74 7.28 0.78
CA LEU A 22 -5.40 6.12 0.15
C LEU A 22 -6.91 6.35 0.01
N SER A 23 -7.54 6.88 1.05
CA SER A 23 -8.96 7.25 1.03
C SER A 23 -9.29 8.33 -0.01
N SER A 24 -8.35 9.23 -0.34
CA SER A 24 -8.56 10.28 -1.35
C SER A 24 -8.49 9.75 -2.77
N ILE A 25 -7.81 8.62 -2.98
CA ILE A 25 -7.74 7.93 -4.27
C ILE A 25 -8.72 6.75 -4.35
N GLY A 26 -9.71 6.67 -3.46
CA GLY A 26 -10.75 5.64 -3.47
C GLY A 26 -10.25 4.24 -3.08
N VAL A 27 -9.22 4.16 -2.23
CA VAL A 27 -8.74 2.92 -1.63
C VAL A 27 -9.29 2.82 -0.21
N ASP A 28 -10.04 1.75 0.05
CA ASP A 28 -10.66 1.45 1.34
C ASP A 28 -9.88 0.35 2.09
N SER A 29 -10.27 0.05 3.34
CA SER A 29 -9.60 -0.94 4.19
C SER A 29 -9.48 -2.34 3.57
N LEU A 30 -10.48 -2.78 2.80
CA LEU A 30 -10.41 -4.06 2.08
C LEU A 30 -9.35 -4.04 0.96
N SER A 31 -9.29 -2.94 0.20
CA SER A 31 -8.28 -2.74 -0.85
C SER A 31 -6.87 -2.65 -0.30
N ILE A 32 -6.70 -2.16 0.94
CA ILE A 32 -5.40 -2.17 1.62
C ILE A 32 -4.89 -3.60 1.77
N VAL A 33 -5.74 -4.55 2.18
CA VAL A 33 -5.34 -5.96 2.31
C VAL A 33 -4.85 -6.51 0.96
N GLU A 34 -5.55 -6.23 -0.14
CA GLU A 34 -5.12 -6.64 -1.49
C GLU A 34 -3.79 -6.00 -1.90
N ILE A 35 -3.56 -4.73 -1.54
CA ILE A 35 -2.28 -4.05 -1.79
C ILE A 35 -1.17 -4.76 -1.02
N ILE A 36 -1.37 -5.06 0.26
CA ILE A 36 -0.40 -5.73 1.12
C ILE A 36 -0.02 -7.09 0.55
N VAL A 37 -0.99 -7.95 0.24
CA VAL A 37 -0.74 -9.26 -0.38
C VAL A 37 0.02 -9.12 -1.71
N GLY A 38 -0.38 -8.15 -2.55
CA GLY A 38 0.31 -7.90 -3.81
C GLY A 38 1.73 -7.35 -3.64
N LEU A 39 2.03 -6.70 -2.51
CA LEU A 39 3.39 -6.25 -2.16
C LEU A 39 4.23 -7.42 -1.63
N GLU A 40 3.68 -8.26 -0.76
CA GLU A 40 4.33 -9.48 -0.27
C GLU A 40 4.76 -10.38 -1.43
N GLU A 41 3.86 -10.66 -2.38
CA GLU A 41 4.19 -11.46 -3.55
C GLU A 41 5.20 -10.78 -4.48
N LYS A 42 5.10 -9.45 -4.67
CA LYS A 42 5.98 -8.71 -5.59
C LYS A 42 7.41 -8.58 -5.07
N PHE A 43 7.55 -8.38 -3.76
CA PHE A 43 8.84 -8.15 -3.12
C PHE A 43 9.36 -9.39 -2.38
N ASN A 44 8.58 -10.47 -2.34
CA ASN A 44 8.87 -11.70 -1.61
C ASN A 44 9.20 -11.41 -0.12
N ILE A 45 8.35 -10.58 0.49
CA ILE A 45 8.40 -10.18 1.90
C ILE A 45 7.15 -10.69 2.63
N GLU A 46 7.19 -10.71 3.95
CA GLU A 46 6.06 -11.05 4.82
C GLU A 46 5.90 -9.91 5.83
N PHE A 47 4.68 -9.39 5.99
CA PHE A 47 4.38 -8.38 7.00
C PHE A 47 3.76 -9.02 8.23
N ASP A 48 4.15 -8.57 9.42
CA ASP A 48 3.49 -9.02 10.65
C ASP A 48 2.11 -8.36 10.76
N ASP A 49 1.09 -9.10 11.24
CA ASP A 49 -0.25 -8.54 11.52
C ASP A 49 -0.18 -7.28 12.40
N SER A 50 0.81 -7.21 13.30
CA SER A 50 1.04 -6.05 14.17
C SER A 50 1.52 -4.80 13.41
N GLU A 51 2.10 -4.98 12.22
CA GLU A 51 2.55 -3.91 11.32
C GLU A 51 1.43 -3.47 10.35
N LEU A 52 0.45 -4.36 10.10
CA LEU A 52 -0.69 -4.15 9.21
C LEU A 52 -1.84 -3.38 9.87
N ASN A 53 -1.54 -2.28 10.57
CA ASN A 53 -2.57 -1.41 11.12
C ASN A 53 -3.15 -0.49 10.05
N SER A 54 -4.43 -0.66 9.72
CA SER A 54 -5.14 0.20 8.76
C SER A 54 -5.12 1.69 9.14
N GLU A 55 -4.95 2.02 10.43
CA GLU A 55 -4.77 3.40 10.88
C GLU A 55 -3.40 3.98 10.49
N GLN A 56 -2.36 3.14 10.42
CA GLN A 56 -1.01 3.51 9.98
C GLN A 56 -0.83 3.38 8.46
N LEU A 57 -1.72 2.69 7.77
CA LEU A 57 -1.70 2.54 6.31
C LEU A 57 -2.69 3.52 5.68
N SER A 58 -2.55 4.80 6.01
CA SER A 58 -3.49 5.84 5.60
C SER A 58 -3.11 6.54 4.28
N SER A 59 -1.85 6.40 3.87
CA SER A 59 -1.26 7.14 2.74
C SER A 59 -0.18 6.34 2.02
N ILE A 60 0.13 6.75 0.78
CA ILE A 60 1.17 6.12 -0.05
C ILE A 60 2.55 6.10 0.64
N PRO A 61 3.03 7.19 1.29
CA PRO A 61 4.32 7.19 1.96
C PRO A 61 4.41 6.17 3.10
N GLU A 62 3.30 5.92 3.81
CA GLU A 62 3.30 4.98 4.93
C GLU A 62 3.43 3.53 4.45
N ILE A 63 2.72 3.15 3.38
CA ILE A 63 2.90 1.83 2.77
C ILE A 63 4.34 1.71 2.22
N LEU A 64 4.88 2.77 1.59
CA LEU A 64 6.27 2.75 1.11
C LEU A 64 7.25 2.52 2.24
N LYS A 65 7.03 3.19 3.37
CA LYS A 65 7.86 3.05 4.55
C LYS A 65 7.81 1.62 5.07
N LEU A 66 6.60 1.06 5.23
CA LEU A 66 6.41 -0.32 5.67
C LEU A 66 7.16 -1.33 4.78
N VAL A 67 7.01 -1.20 3.45
CA VAL A 67 7.72 -2.06 2.49
C VAL A 67 9.24 -1.96 2.63
N ASN A 68 9.77 -0.74 2.78
CA ASN A 68 11.21 -0.55 2.96
C ASN A 68 11.70 -1.15 4.29
N GLU A 69 10.95 -0.97 5.38
CA GLU A 69 11.29 -1.54 6.69
C GLU A 69 11.31 -3.08 6.63
N SER A 70 10.42 -3.71 5.88
CA SER A 70 10.42 -5.17 5.67
C SER A 70 11.52 -5.65 4.72
N LEU A 71 11.98 -4.82 3.78
CA LEU A 71 13.07 -5.16 2.87
C LEU A 71 14.46 -5.06 3.51
N ASP A 72 14.61 -4.22 4.54
CA ASP A 72 15.87 -4.00 5.25
C ASP A 72 16.04 -4.93 6.47
N LYS A 73 15.02 -5.74 6.80
CA LYS A 73 15.07 -6.83 7.80
C LYS A 73 15.86 -8.03 7.29
#